data_AF-A0A2E9QW45-F1
#
_entry.id   AF-A0A2E9QW45-F1
#
_cell.length_a   1.000
_cell.length_b   1.000
_cell.length_c   1.000
_cell.angle_alpha   90.00
_cell.angle_beta   90.00
_cell.angle_gamma   90.00
#
_symmetry.space_group_name_H-M   'P 1'
#
loop_
_entity.id
_entity.type
_entity.pdbx_description
1 polymer ?
#
loop_
_entity_poly.entity_id
_entity_poly.type
_entity_poly.pdbx_seq_one_letter_code
_entity_poly.pdbx_strand_id
1 'polypeptide(L)'
;MKELELHVAWGGVYASKSDEEEGYNLFRLLDFNQYAYHAALFGQTFQELPTSDDLKGLSPFIGHVPIDTRGLLHRNDLQLLATAPLTKEDLEGYTIYLEEHGSEQAEIDELINTLIEFSHEPPVSFKLRLENDELVIEAA
;
A
#
# COMPACT_ATOMS: atom_id res chain seq x y z
N MET A 1 14.11 5.91 -18.85
CA MET A 1 13.65 6.45 -17.56
C MET A 1 12.42 5.64 -17.19
N LYS A 2 12.41 4.96 -16.05
CA LYS A 2 11.20 4.28 -15.58
C LYS A 2 10.33 5.31 -14.89
N GLU A 3 9.07 5.34 -15.28
CA GLU A 3 8.05 6.23 -14.76
C GLU A 3 6.78 5.41 -14.54
N LEU A 4 6.04 5.74 -13.49
CA LEU A 4 4.78 5.11 -13.15
C LEU A 4 3.76 6.18 -12.75
N GLU A 5 2.60 6.16 -13.38
CA GLU A 5 1.41 6.84 -12.87
C GLU A 5 0.69 5.89 -11.90
N LEU A 6 0.41 6.37 -10.69
CA LEU A 6 -0.18 5.58 -9.62
C LEU A 6 -1.35 6.34 -8.98
N HIS A 7 -2.49 5.67 -8.86
CA HIS A 7 -3.61 6.14 -8.04
C HIS A 7 -3.47 5.58 -6.63
N VAL A 8 -3.06 6.42 -5.70
CA VAL A 8 -2.84 6.08 -4.29
C VAL A 8 -4.13 6.26 -3.51
N ALA A 9 -4.58 5.21 -2.84
CA ALA A 9 -5.74 5.21 -1.96
C ALA A 9 -5.35 4.50 -0.66
N TRP A 10 -5.35 5.23 0.46
CA TRP A 10 -5.19 4.63 1.79
C TRP A 10 -6.34 3.65 2.03
N GLY A 11 -6.02 2.43 2.47
CA GLY A 11 -6.96 1.32 2.56
C GLY A 11 -7.30 0.65 1.23
N GLY A 12 -6.74 1.09 0.11
CA GLY A 12 -6.90 0.49 -1.20
C GLY A 12 -6.28 -0.91 -1.29
N VAL A 13 -6.97 -1.83 -1.96
CA VAL A 13 -6.47 -3.17 -2.28
C VAL A 13 -5.94 -3.16 -3.70
N TYR A 14 -4.67 -3.49 -3.85
CA TYR A 14 -3.94 -3.47 -5.10
C TYR A 14 -3.57 -4.88 -5.52
N ALA A 15 -3.76 -5.18 -6.80
CA ALA A 15 -3.10 -6.29 -7.46
C ALA A 15 -1.79 -5.84 -8.06
N SER A 16 -0.76 -6.67 -7.94
CA SER A 16 0.50 -6.47 -8.66
C SER A 16 1.08 -7.80 -9.09
N LYS A 17 1.83 -7.76 -10.18
CA LYS A 17 2.64 -8.88 -10.64
C LYS A 17 4.12 -8.52 -10.50
N SER A 18 4.91 -9.47 -9.99
CA SER A 18 6.37 -9.37 -10.08
C SER A 18 6.85 -10.13 -11.33
N ASP A 19 8.04 -9.78 -11.83
CA ASP A 19 8.66 -10.50 -12.95
C ASP A 19 9.02 -11.95 -12.59
N GLU A 20 9.11 -12.27 -11.30
CA GLU A 20 9.61 -13.55 -10.78
C GLU A 20 8.51 -14.52 -10.32
N GLU A 21 7.28 -14.04 -10.10
CA GLU A 21 6.19 -14.85 -9.57
C GLU A 21 5.08 -15.10 -10.60
N GLU A 22 4.56 -16.33 -10.62
CA GLU A 22 3.43 -16.70 -11.45
C GLU A 22 2.11 -16.27 -10.79
N GLY A 23 1.61 -15.11 -11.19
CA GLY A 23 0.26 -14.65 -10.85
C GLY A 23 0.22 -13.24 -10.26
N TYR A 24 -0.97 -12.82 -9.86
CA TYR A 24 -1.22 -11.59 -9.14
C TYR A 24 -1.20 -11.85 -7.64
N ASN A 25 -0.43 -11.02 -6.94
CA ASN A 25 -0.48 -10.94 -5.49
C ASN A 25 -1.21 -9.67 -5.10
N LEU A 26 -1.86 -9.75 -3.94
CA LEU A 26 -2.62 -8.63 -3.40
C LEU A 26 -1.92 -8.02 -2.19
N PHE A 27 -2.02 -6.71 -2.08
CA PHE A 27 -1.71 -6.00 -0.85
C PHE A 27 -2.75 -4.92 -0.59
N ARG A 28 -2.95 -4.59 0.69
CA ARG A 28 -3.74 -3.44 1.12
C ARG A 28 -2.79 -2.34 1.57
N LEU A 29 -2.94 -1.15 1.00
CA LEU A 29 -2.12 0.01 1.36
C LEU A 29 -2.54 0.56 2.71
N LEU A 30 -1.59 0.71 3.63
CA LEU A 30 -1.79 1.26 4.98
C LEU A 30 -1.27 2.69 5.08
N ASP A 31 -0.06 2.93 4.54
CA ASP A 31 0.56 4.25 4.45
C ASP A 31 1.48 4.33 3.23
N PHE A 32 1.76 5.54 2.75
CA PHE A 32 2.55 5.80 1.55
C PHE A 32 3.36 7.08 1.69
N ASN A 33 4.69 6.97 1.53
CA ASN A 33 5.58 8.11 1.41
C ASN A 33 6.75 7.82 0.45
N GLN A 34 7.68 8.78 0.32
CA GLN A 34 8.81 8.69 -0.61
C GLN A 34 9.83 7.59 -0.27
N TYR A 35 9.86 7.11 0.97
CA TYR A 35 10.85 6.14 1.44
C TYR A 35 10.27 4.72 1.44
N ALA A 36 9.05 4.58 1.96
CA ALA A 36 8.36 3.31 2.02
C ALA A 36 6.85 3.49 1.82
N TYR A 37 6.23 2.44 1.29
CA TYR A 37 4.82 2.20 1.51
C TYR A 37 4.66 1.08 2.51
N HIS A 38 3.71 1.25 3.42
CA HIS A 38 3.34 0.25 4.40
C HIS A 38 2.13 -0.49 3.89
N ALA A 39 2.19 -1.81 3.92
CA ALA A 39 1.14 -2.65 3.38
C ALA A 39 0.79 -3.81 4.31
N ALA A 40 -0.45 -4.27 4.22
CA ALA A 40 -0.84 -5.60 4.66
C ALA A 40 -0.84 -6.53 3.44
N LEU A 41 -0.27 -7.73 3.55
CA LEU A 41 -0.16 -8.67 2.43
C LEU A 41 -1.17 -9.80 2.57
N PHE A 42 -1.81 -10.16 1.46
CA PHE A 42 -2.66 -11.35 1.39
C PHE A 42 -1.82 -12.57 0.97
N GLY A 43 -2.13 -13.74 1.52
CA GLY A 43 -1.37 -14.97 1.24
C GLY A 43 -1.81 -15.69 -0.05
N GLN A 44 -2.91 -15.24 -0.66
CA GLN A 44 -3.50 -15.82 -1.86
C GLN A 44 -2.85 -15.22 -3.12
N THR A 45 -2.52 -16.09 -4.06
CA THR A 45 -2.06 -15.72 -5.41
C THR A 45 -3.12 -16.10 -6.43
N PHE A 46 -3.38 -15.22 -7.39
CA PHE A 46 -4.40 -15.40 -8.43
C PHE A 46 -3.75 -15.53 -9.80
N GLN A 47 -4.19 -16.49 -10.61
CA GLN A 47 -3.61 -16.67 -11.96
C GLN A 47 -4.06 -15.59 -12.95
N GLU A 48 -5.25 -15.02 -12.72
CA GLU A 48 -5.83 -13.91 -13.46
C GLU A 48 -6.06 -12.73 -12.53
N LEU A 49 -6.32 -11.54 -13.09
CA LEU A 49 -6.61 -10.35 -12.30
C LEU A 49 -7.88 -10.61 -11.47
N PRO A 50 -7.82 -10.53 -10.12
CA PRO A 50 -8.96 -10.89 -9.29
C PRO A 50 -10.09 -9.88 -9.41
N THR A 51 -11.31 -10.39 -9.31
CA THR A 51 -12.55 -9.62 -9.36
C THR A 51 -12.93 -9.10 -7.98
N SER A 52 -13.90 -8.19 -7.91
CA SER A 52 -14.44 -7.71 -6.63
C SER A 52 -15.04 -8.81 -5.76
N ASP A 53 -15.55 -9.90 -6.37
CA ASP A 53 -16.05 -11.05 -5.63
C ASP A 53 -14.92 -11.86 -5.00
N ASP A 54 -13.77 -11.98 -5.67
CA ASP A 54 -12.59 -12.67 -5.15
C ASP A 54 -12.00 -11.97 -3.91
N LEU A 55 -12.25 -10.67 -3.76
CA LEU A 55 -11.80 -9.89 -2.60
C LEU A 55 -12.65 -10.13 -1.35
N LYS A 56 -13.85 -10.71 -1.50
CA LYS A 56 -14.78 -10.89 -0.37
C LYS A 56 -14.25 -11.95 0.59
N GLY A 57 -14.08 -11.55 1.85
CA GLY A 57 -13.62 -12.45 2.91
C GLY A 57 -12.13 -12.75 2.88
N LEU A 58 -11.35 -12.04 2.05
CA LEU A 58 -9.90 -12.06 2.19
C LEU A 58 -9.50 -11.40 3.51
N SER A 59 -8.56 -12.02 4.19
CA SER A 59 -7.90 -11.47 5.37
C SER A 59 -6.39 -11.41 5.11
N PRO A 60 -5.70 -10.34 5.53
CA PRO A 60 -4.26 -10.28 5.45
C PRO A 60 -3.60 -11.50 6.13
N PHE A 61 -2.59 -12.07 5.47
CA PHE A 61 -1.69 -13.07 6.05
C PHE A 61 -0.58 -12.39 6.85
N ILE A 62 -0.13 -11.21 6.39
CA ILE A 62 0.80 -10.33 7.09
C ILE A 62 0.08 -9.00 7.31
N GLY A 63 -0.08 -8.60 8.57
CA GLY A 63 -0.79 -7.37 8.94
C GLY A 63 -0.03 -6.08 8.66
N HIS A 64 1.31 -6.14 8.61
CA HIS A 64 2.15 -4.99 8.30
C HIS A 64 3.50 -5.41 7.74
N VAL A 65 3.93 -4.73 6.68
CA VAL A 65 5.29 -4.77 6.17
C VAL A 65 5.66 -3.41 5.55
N PRO A 66 6.82 -2.83 5.88
CA PRO A 66 7.38 -1.71 5.14
C PRO A 66 8.04 -2.21 3.85
N ILE A 67 7.72 -1.59 2.72
CA ILE A 67 8.33 -1.92 1.43
C ILE A 67 8.85 -0.63 0.78
N ASP A 68 10.07 -0.68 0.23
CA ASP A 68 10.67 0.45 -0.47
C ASP A 68 9.79 0.93 -1.63
N THR A 69 9.39 2.21 -1.61
CA THR A 69 8.51 2.81 -2.62
C THR A 69 9.10 2.74 -4.02
N ARG A 70 10.44 2.74 -4.15
CA ARG A 70 11.12 2.56 -5.44
C ARG A 70 10.79 1.21 -6.08
N GLY A 71 10.49 0.20 -5.26
CA GLY A 71 10.05 -1.12 -5.71
C GLY A 71 8.79 -1.08 -6.57
N LEU A 72 7.93 -0.07 -6.44
CA LEU A 72 6.74 0.10 -7.27
C LEU A 72 7.08 0.33 -8.74
N LEU A 73 8.23 0.94 -9.05
CA LEU A 73 8.72 1.13 -10.42
C LEU A 73 9.14 -0.19 -11.10
N HIS A 74 9.20 -1.29 -10.34
CA HIS A 74 9.50 -2.63 -10.82
C HIS A 74 8.27 -3.54 -10.82
N ARG A 75 7.10 -3.04 -10.40
CA ARG A 75 5.85 -3.80 -10.48
C ARG A 75 5.25 -3.62 -11.87
N ASN A 76 4.88 -4.74 -12.48
CA ASN A 76 4.04 -4.71 -13.67
C ASN A 76 2.59 -4.80 -13.24
N ASP A 77 1.71 -4.16 -14.03
CA ASP A 77 0.26 -4.25 -13.88
C ASP A 77 -0.24 -3.96 -12.46
N LEU A 78 0.37 -2.97 -11.78
CA LEU A 78 -0.12 -2.47 -10.51
C LEU A 78 -1.50 -1.82 -10.71
N GLN A 79 -2.54 -2.41 -10.13
CA GLN A 79 -3.92 -1.96 -10.31
C GLN A 79 -4.66 -1.85 -8.98
N LEU A 80 -5.32 -0.72 -8.75
CA LEU A 80 -6.24 -0.54 -7.64
C LEU A 80 -7.55 -1.28 -7.95
N LEU A 81 -7.89 -2.29 -7.16
CA LEU A 81 -9.07 -3.14 -7.38
C LEU A 81 -10.29 -2.67 -6.59
N ALA A 82 -10.07 -2.24 -5.36
CA ALA A 82 -11.12 -1.82 -4.45
C ALA A 82 -10.56 -0.87 -3.39
N THR A 83 -11.45 -0.05 -2.80
CA THR A 83 -11.14 0.77 -1.63
C THR A 83 -12.04 0.36 -0.47
N ALA A 84 -11.45 0.26 0.72
CA ALA A 84 -12.18 0.09 1.97
C ALA A 84 -11.48 0.94 3.03
N PRO A 85 -12.18 1.87 3.70
CA PRO A 85 -11.58 2.69 4.73
C PRO A 85 -10.87 1.84 5.78
N LEU A 86 -9.71 2.33 6.21
CA LEU A 86 -8.90 1.72 7.26
C LEU A 86 -9.62 1.82 8.60
N THR A 87 -9.45 0.79 9.40
CA THR A 87 -9.84 0.75 10.81
C THR A 87 -8.59 0.70 11.70
N LYS A 88 -8.78 0.89 13.00
CA LYS A 88 -7.67 0.70 13.96
C LYS A 88 -7.13 -0.73 13.95
N GLU A 89 -8.00 -1.72 13.74
CA GLU A 89 -7.61 -3.13 13.66
C GLU A 89 -6.75 -3.40 12.42
N ASP A 90 -7.06 -2.78 11.27
CA ASP A 90 -6.24 -2.88 10.06
C ASP A 90 -4.81 -2.33 10.26
N LEU A 91 -4.65 -1.38 11.18
CA LEU A 91 -3.38 -0.70 11.45
C LEU A 91 -2.63 -1.23 12.68
N GLU A 92 -3.16 -2.25 13.38
CA GLU A 92 -2.57 -2.77 14.62
C GLU A 92 -1.09 -3.17 14.43
N GLY A 93 -0.79 -3.87 13.33
CA GLY A 93 0.59 -4.24 13.01
C GLY A 93 1.50 -3.02 12.78
N TYR A 94 0.97 -1.94 12.21
CA TYR A 94 1.73 -0.71 12.01
C TYR A 94 1.94 0.05 13.32
N THR A 95 0.91 0.11 14.18
CA THR A 95 1.00 0.66 15.53
C THR A 95 2.12 -0.02 16.33
N ILE A 96 2.12 -1.36 16.38
CA ILE A 96 3.17 -2.13 17.07
C ILE A 96 4.56 -1.79 16.51
N TYR A 97 4.69 -1.71 15.19
CA TYR A 97 5.95 -1.33 14.56
C TYR A 97 6.44 0.05 15.03
N LEU A 98 5.56 1.05 15.08
CA LEU A 98 5.92 2.42 15.51
C LEU A 98 6.32 2.46 17.00
N GLU A 99 5.59 1.73 17.84
CA GLU A 99 5.90 1.59 19.27
C GLU A 99 7.28 0.97 19.49
N GLU A 100 7.60 -0.11 18.77
CA GLU A 100 8.91 -0.78 18.86
C GLU A 100 10.07 0.08 18.36
N HIS A 101 9.80 1.04 17.46
CA HIS A 101 10.78 2.00 16.95
C HIS A 101 10.87 3.29 17.78
N GLY A 102 10.14 3.37 18.91
CA GLY A 102 10.29 4.42 19.91
C GLY A 102 9.52 5.70 19.61
N SER A 103 8.53 5.67 18.73
CA SER A 103 7.60 6.80 18.54
C SER A 103 6.77 7.06 19.80
N GLU A 104 6.41 8.32 20.06
CA GLU A 104 5.57 8.66 21.21
C GLU A 104 4.11 8.27 20.95
N GLN A 105 3.40 7.75 21.96
CA GLN A 105 2.01 7.30 21.79
C GLN A 105 1.09 8.38 21.20
N ALA A 106 1.29 9.65 21.57
CA ALA A 106 0.49 10.76 21.06
C ALA A 106 0.70 10.95 19.54
N GLU A 107 1.94 10.82 19.06
CA GLU A 107 2.28 10.91 17.64
C GLU A 107 1.73 9.71 16.87
N ILE A 108 1.78 8.52 17.46
CA ILE A 108 1.19 7.31 16.90
C ILE A 108 -0.32 7.48 16.75
N ASP A 109 -1.02 7.91 17.80
CA ASP A 109 -2.46 8.11 17.77
C ASP A 109 -2.87 9.16 16.73
N GLU A 110 -2.11 10.26 16.61
CA GLU A 110 -2.34 11.30 15.60
C GLU A 110 -2.17 10.75 14.18
N LEU A 111 -1.07 10.02 13.92
CA LEU A 111 -0.82 9.40 12.63
C LEU A 111 -1.91 8.39 12.27
N ILE A 112 -2.26 7.49 13.18
CA ILE A 112 -3.28 6.45 12.94
C ILE A 112 -4.63 7.07 12.61
N ASN A 113 -5.06 8.10 13.34
CA ASN A 113 -6.30 8.81 13.03
C ASN A 113 -6.23 9.51 11.66
N THR A 114 -5.09 10.13 11.33
CA THR A 114 -4.87 10.78 10.03
C THR A 114 -4.96 9.78 8.88
N LEU A 115 -4.36 8.59 9.02
CA LEU A 115 -4.42 7.54 7.98
C LEU A 115 -5.84 7.00 7.79
N ILE A 116 -6.59 6.85 8.88
CA ILE A 116 -8.01 6.50 8.82
C ILE A 116 -8.79 7.58 8.07
N GLU A 117 -8.60 8.85 8.40
CA GLU A 117 -9.24 9.98 7.70
C GLU A 117 -8.90 9.98 6.20
N PHE A 118 -7.62 9.87 5.82
CA PHE A 118 -7.20 9.80 4.43
C PHE A 118 -7.77 8.59 3.67
N SER A 119 -8.05 7.48 4.35
CA SER A 119 -8.66 6.31 3.71
C SER A 119 -10.13 6.51 3.30
N HIS A 120 -10.77 7.58 3.76
CA HIS A 120 -12.10 7.99 3.32
C HIS A 120 -12.07 8.88 2.08
N GLU A 121 -10.92 9.45 1.74
CA GLU A 121 -10.74 10.34 0.61
C GLU A 121 -10.62 9.56 -0.71
N PRO A 122 -10.96 10.18 -1.85
CA PRO A 122 -10.78 9.55 -3.16
C PRO A 122 -9.28 9.30 -3.46
N PRO A 123 -8.96 8.34 -4.35
CA PRO A 123 -7.58 8.09 -4.74
C PRO A 123 -6.90 9.35 -5.31
N VAL A 124 -5.65 9.58 -4.90
CA VAL A 124 -4.81 10.69 -5.37
C VAL A 124 -3.86 10.17 -6.45
N SER A 125 -3.79 10.88 -7.57
CA SER A 125 -2.89 10.53 -8.66
C SER A 125 -1.49 11.09 -8.40
N PHE A 126 -0.49 10.21 -8.48
CA PHE A 126 0.91 10.57 -8.42
C PHE A 126 1.66 10.04 -9.62
N LYS A 127 2.69 10.77 -10.01
CA LYS A 127 3.70 10.35 -10.97
C LYS A 127 5.00 10.09 -10.22
N LEU A 128 5.47 8.85 -10.33
CA LEU A 128 6.69 8.37 -9.69
C LEU A 128 7.78 8.23 -10.75
N ARG A 129 8.97 8.78 -10.49
CA ARG A 129 10.14 8.66 -11.38
C ARG A 129 11.43 8.61 -10.58
N LEU A 130 12.46 7.96 -11.15
CA LEU A 130 13.81 8.00 -10.60
C LEU A 130 14.63 9.12 -11.25
N GLU A 131 15.18 10.00 -10.41
CA GLU A 131 16.12 11.06 -10.80
C GLU A 131 17.38 10.94 -9.96
N ASN A 132 18.54 10.72 -10.59
CA ASN A 132 19.83 10.59 -9.89
C ASN A 132 19.79 9.57 -8.72
N ASP A 133 19.11 8.43 -8.92
CA ASP A 133 18.86 7.37 -7.93
C ASP A 133 17.95 7.75 -6.75
N GLU A 134 17.33 8.93 -6.79
CA GLU A 134 16.31 9.38 -5.83
C GLU A 134 14.91 9.22 -6.42
N LEU A 135 13.95 8.80 -5.57
CA LEU A 135 12.55 8.74 -5.96
C LEU A 135 11.93 10.13 -5.89
N VAL A 136 11.36 10.58 -7.01
CA VAL A 136 10.58 11.81 -7.10
C VAL A 136 9.11 11.44 -7.24
N ILE A 137 8.28 12.03 -6.38
CA ILE A 137 6.82 11.88 -6.36
C ILE A 137 6.21 13.23 -6.66
N GLU A 138 5.46 13.31 -7.76
CA GLU A 138 4.76 14.51 -8.19
C GLU A 138 3.27 14.24 -8.20
N ALA A 139 2.45 15.16 -7.68
CA ALA A 139 1.01 15.09 -7.86
C ALA A 139 0.68 15.28 -9.35
N ALA A 140 -0.16 14.40 -9.89
CA ALA A 140 -0.59 14.40 -11.30
C ALA A 140 -1.95 15.08 -11.49
#